data_AF-A0A348N0W6-F1
#
_entry.id   AF-A0A348N0W6-F1
#
_cell.length_a   1.000
_cell.length_b   1.000
_cell.length_c   1.000
_cell.angle_alpha   90.00
_cell.angle_beta   90.00
_cell.angle_gamma   90.00
#
_symmetry.space_group_name_H-M   'P 1'
#
loop_
_entity.id
_entity.type
_entity.pdbx_description
1 polymer ?
#
loop_
_entity_poly.entity_id
_entity_poly.type
_entity_poly.pdbx_seq_one_letter_code
_entity_poly.pdbx_strand_id
1 'polypeptide(L)'
;QKNNLDALCRRYGVNNESRTLHGALLDAEILADVYLAMTGGQVSLSLKDNSASAAHYGQQADEQPTALAAHNLPVISPTEDELASHQARLLAIDKASNGQCVWLTIEDNDS
;
A
#
# COMPACT_ATOMS: atom_id res chain seq x y z
N GLN A 1 17.23 9.07 -24.24
CA GLN A 1 15.94 9.69 -23.86
C GLN A 1 16.18 10.59 -22.66
N LYS A 2 15.63 11.81 -22.63
CA LYS A 2 15.82 12.76 -21.53
C LYS A 2 14.70 12.59 -20.49
N ASN A 3 15.05 12.40 -19.22
CA ASN A 3 14.11 12.30 -18.09
C ASN A 3 14.07 13.64 -17.34
N ASN A 4 13.74 14.72 -18.04
CA ASN A 4 13.48 16.01 -17.40
C ASN A 4 11.97 16.21 -17.22
N LEU A 5 11.57 17.10 -16.31
CA LEU A 5 10.16 17.33 -15.97
C LEU A 5 9.30 17.63 -17.21
N ASP A 6 9.78 18.50 -18.10
CA ASP A 6 9.06 18.85 -19.33
C ASP A 6 8.84 17.64 -20.26
N ALA A 7 9.80 16.71 -20.35
CA ALA A 7 9.64 15.50 -21.13
C ALA A 7 8.63 14.52 -20.49
N LEU A 8 8.59 14.46 -19.16
CA LEU A 8 7.62 13.64 -18.43
C LEU A 8 6.21 14.23 -18.55
N CYS A 9 6.02 15.54 -18.39
CA CYS A 9 4.72 16.19 -18.57
C CYS A 9 4.11 15.91 -19.95
N ARG A 10 4.92 16.04 -21.01
CA ARG A 10 4.48 15.69 -22.38
C ARG A 10 4.13 14.22 -22.56
N ARG A 11 4.87 13.31 -21.92
CA ARG A 11 4.64 11.86 -22.00
C ARG A 11 3.35 11.44 -21.29
N TYR A 12 3.03 12.10 -20.18
CA TYR A 12 1.90 11.75 -19.32
C TYR A 12 0.68 12.69 -19.49
N GLY A 13 0.75 13.66 -20.40
CA GLY A 13 -0.36 14.58 -20.68
C GLY A 13 -0.65 15.58 -19.56
N VAL A 14 0.33 15.86 -18.69
CA VAL A 14 0.23 16.81 -17.58
C VAL A 14 0.51 18.22 -18.09
N ASN A 15 -0.36 19.19 -17.76
CA ASN A 15 -0.22 20.58 -18.20
C ASN A 15 0.93 21.28 -17.43
N ASN A 16 1.84 21.94 -18.15
CA ASN A 16 2.94 22.73 -17.59
C ASN A 16 2.98 24.19 -18.12
N GLU A 17 1.89 24.71 -18.69
CA GLU A 17 1.81 26.05 -19.31
C GLU A 17 2.00 27.21 -18.33
N SER A 18 1.73 27.02 -17.04
CA SER A 18 1.88 28.04 -15.98
C SER A 18 3.29 28.14 -15.37
N ARG A 19 4.26 27.38 -15.89
CA ARG A 19 5.63 27.27 -15.35
C ARG A 19 6.51 28.52 -15.57
N THR A 20 5.93 29.65 -15.96
CA THR A 20 6.66 30.92 -16.25
C THR A 20 7.24 31.60 -15.01
N LEU A 21 6.70 31.33 -13.81
CA LEU A 21 7.31 31.72 -12.54
C LEU A 21 7.85 30.46 -11.86
N HIS A 22 9.17 30.29 -11.79
CA HIS A 22 9.83 29.11 -11.22
C HIS A 22 9.65 29.06 -9.69
N GLY A 23 8.44 28.74 -9.24
CA GLY A 23 8.14 28.41 -7.86
C GLY A 23 8.42 26.94 -7.63
N ALA A 24 9.33 26.61 -6.71
CA ALA A 24 9.56 25.23 -6.28
C ALA A 24 8.27 24.54 -5.81
N LEU A 25 7.29 25.31 -5.35
CA LEU A 25 5.95 24.85 -4.99
C LEU A 25 5.18 24.32 -6.21
N LEU A 26 5.19 25.06 -7.32
CA LEU A 26 4.51 24.66 -8.56
C LEU A 26 5.19 23.44 -9.18
N ASP A 27 6.53 23.38 -9.14
CA ASP A 27 7.27 22.20 -9.61
C ASP A 27 6.96 20.96 -8.74
N ALA A 28 6.76 21.12 -7.42
CA ALA A 28 6.38 20.01 -6.54
C ALA A 28 4.96 19.47 -6.84
N GLU A 29 4.02 20.36 -7.19
CA GLU A 29 2.67 20.01 -7.62
C GLU A 29 2.69 19.24 -8.95
N ILE A 30 3.37 19.77 -9.97
CA ILE A 30 3.49 19.11 -11.28
C ILE A 30 4.20 17.75 -11.14
N LEU A 31 5.20 17.64 -10.27
CA LEU A 31 5.88 16.36 -10.00
C LEU A 31 4.95 15.32 -9.35
N ALA A 32 4.04 15.75 -8.47
CA ALA A 32 3.06 14.85 -7.87
C ALA A 32 2.10 14.29 -8.94
N ASP A 33 1.62 15.13 -9.86
CA ASP A 33 0.76 14.70 -10.97
C ASP A 33 1.47 13.75 -11.94
N VAL A 34 2.72 14.06 -12.28
CA VAL A 34 3.56 13.19 -13.10
C VAL A 34 3.81 11.85 -12.40
N TYR A 35 4.10 11.86 -11.10
CA TYR A 35 4.30 10.64 -10.32
C TYR A 35 3.04 9.79 -10.27
N LEU A 36 1.87 10.41 -10.08
CA LEU A 36 0.59 9.72 -10.09
C LEU A 36 0.27 9.16 -11.48
N ALA A 37 0.55 9.88 -12.57
CA ALA A 37 0.37 9.36 -13.92
C ALA A 37 1.36 8.22 -14.26
N MET A 38 2.55 8.24 -13.65
CA MET A 38 3.57 7.19 -13.78
C MET A 38 3.22 5.92 -13.00
N THR A 39 2.59 6.05 -11.84
CA THR A 39 2.37 4.94 -10.87
C THR A 39 0.90 4.53 -10.71
N GLY A 40 -0.04 5.35 -11.18
CA GLY A 40 -1.50 5.20 -11.04
C GLY A 40 -2.12 4.20 -12.02
N GLY A 41 -1.42 3.09 -12.31
CA GLY A 41 -1.92 2.03 -13.18
C GLY A 41 -3.30 1.49 -12.75
N GLN A 42 -4.22 1.52 -13.72
CA GLN A 42 -5.63 1.06 -13.76
C GLN A 42 -6.67 1.84 -12.91
N VAL A 43 -7.30 2.85 -13.53
CA VAL A 43 -8.57 3.45 -13.06
C VAL A 43 -9.76 3.11 -14.00
N SER A 44 -9.53 2.34 -15.07
CA SER A 44 -10.58 1.94 -16.01
C SER A 44 -10.86 0.45 -15.92
N LEU A 45 -11.88 0.10 -15.13
CA LEU A 45 -12.60 -1.16 -15.25
C LEU A 45 -13.53 -1.05 -16.47
N SER A 46 -13.07 -1.47 -17.64
CA SER A 46 -13.90 -1.51 -18.84
C SER A 46 -14.93 -2.65 -18.73
N LEU A 47 -16.10 -2.37 -18.14
CA LEU A 47 -17.27 -3.26 -18.13
C LEU A 47 -18.15 -3.01 -19.38
N LYS A 48 -17.76 -3.56 -20.52
CA LYS A 48 -18.61 -3.73 -21.72
C LYS A 48 -18.23 -5.08 -22.34
N ASP A 49 -19.11 -6.01 -22.66
CA ASP A 49 -20.56 -6.16 -22.64
C ASP A 49 -20.74 -7.69 -22.71
N ASN A 50 -21.31 -8.33 -21.68
CA ASN A 50 -21.57 -9.77 -21.70
C ASN A 50 -23.08 -10.01 -21.72
N SER A 51 -23.68 -9.62 -22.83
CA SER A 51 -25.02 -10.03 -23.22
C SER A 51 -24.94 -11.43 -23.85
N ALA A 52 -25.01 -12.47 -23.03
CA ALA A 52 -25.76 -13.70 -23.33
C ALA A 52 -25.66 -14.73 -22.20
N SER A 53 -26.81 -14.97 -21.59
CA SER A 53 -27.31 -16.30 -21.29
C SER A 53 -26.73 -17.07 -20.09
N ALA A 54 -27.61 -17.10 -19.09
CA ALA A 54 -28.05 -18.33 -18.42
C ALA A 54 -27.09 -19.00 -17.44
N ALA A 55 -27.41 -18.76 -16.18
CA ALA A 55 -27.71 -19.79 -15.19
C ALA A 55 -26.55 -20.66 -14.66
N HIS A 56 -26.60 -20.77 -13.34
CA HIS A 56 -26.18 -21.89 -12.51
C HIS A 56 -24.80 -21.81 -11.83
N TYR A 57 -24.94 -21.55 -10.52
CA TYR A 57 -24.33 -22.26 -9.40
C TYR A 57 -23.02 -21.73 -8.83
N GLY A 58 -23.04 -21.68 -7.50
CA GLY A 58 -21.88 -21.36 -6.69
C GLY A 58 -20.80 -22.43 -6.76
N GLN A 59 -19.74 -22.11 -6.02
CA GLN A 59 -18.54 -22.90 -5.70
C GLN A 59 -17.38 -22.79 -6.70
N GLN A 60 -16.22 -22.53 -6.07
CA GLN A 60 -14.83 -22.73 -6.49
C GLN A 60 -14.25 -21.66 -7.42
N ALA A 61 -13.54 -20.67 -6.86
CA ALA A 61 -12.14 -20.73 -6.42
C ALA A 61 -11.17 -20.62 -7.61
N ASP A 62 -10.47 -19.48 -7.68
CA ASP A 62 -9.02 -19.49 -7.88
C ASP A 62 -8.45 -18.17 -7.37
N GLU A 63 -8.19 -18.10 -6.06
CA GLU A 63 -7.25 -17.14 -5.51
C GLU A 63 -5.89 -17.46 -6.13
N GLN A 64 -5.47 -16.70 -7.14
CA GLN A 64 -4.10 -16.82 -7.62
C GLN A 64 -3.15 -16.52 -6.45
N PRO A 65 -2.24 -17.44 -6.08
CA PRO A 65 -1.19 -17.12 -5.15
C PRO A 65 -0.35 -16.03 -5.81
N THR A 66 -0.31 -14.84 -5.20
CA THR A 66 0.67 -13.84 -5.58
C THR A 66 2.04 -14.49 -5.45
N ALA A 67 2.85 -14.38 -6.50
CA ALA A 67 4.14 -15.06 -6.66
C ALA A 67 5.24 -14.60 -5.67
N LEU A 68 4.87 -14.19 -4.44
CA LEU A 68 5.77 -14.01 -3.31
C LEU A 68 6.14 -15.35 -2.65
N ALA A 69 5.37 -16.42 -2.87
CA ALA A 69 5.60 -17.74 -2.26
C ALA A 69 6.93 -18.41 -2.66
N ALA A 70 7.62 -17.89 -3.69
CA ALA A 70 8.87 -18.47 -4.20
C ALA A 70 10.15 -17.87 -3.59
N HIS A 71 10.05 -16.86 -2.71
CA HIS A 71 11.21 -16.23 -2.09
C HIS A 71 11.40 -16.73 -0.65
N ASN A 72 12.47 -17.47 -0.41
CA ASN A 72 12.90 -17.84 0.94
C ASN A 72 13.58 -16.62 1.59
N LEU A 73 12.77 -15.71 2.12
CA LEU A 73 13.24 -14.51 2.81
C LEU A 73 13.70 -14.89 4.23
N PRO A 74 14.83 -14.36 4.72
CA PRO A 74 15.27 -14.61 6.07
C PRO A 74 14.26 -14.03 7.07
N VAL A 75 13.77 -14.87 7.98
CA VAL A 75 12.97 -14.43 9.13
C VAL A 75 13.94 -13.96 10.21
N ILE A 76 13.89 -12.66 10.54
CA ILE A 76 14.70 -12.09 11.61
C ILE A 76 13.85 -12.07 12.88
N SER A 77 14.21 -12.91 13.84
CA SER A 77 13.57 -12.92 15.16
C SER A 77 14.04 -11.75 16.01
N PRO A 78 13.17 -11.20 16.87
CA PRO A 78 13.54 -10.14 17.80
C PRO A 78 14.58 -10.65 18.79
N THR A 79 15.46 -9.74 19.20
CA THR A 79 16.44 -9.99 20.28
C THR A 79 15.75 -10.01 21.64
N GLU A 80 16.43 -10.55 22.66
CA GLU A 80 15.91 -10.62 24.03
C GLU A 80 15.62 -9.21 24.61
N ASP A 81 16.48 -8.23 24.29
CA ASP A 81 16.30 -6.83 24.71
C ASP A 81 15.06 -6.19 24.06
N GLU A 82 14.78 -6.51 22.79
CA GLU A 82 13.59 -6.02 22.08
C GLU A 82 12.32 -6.64 22.65
N LEU A 83 12.34 -7.93 23.00
CA LEU A 83 11.22 -8.61 23.66
C LEU A 83 10.95 -8.01 25.05
N ALA A 84 11.99 -7.77 25.85
CA ALA A 84 11.85 -7.15 27.17
C ALA A 84 11.28 -5.72 27.06
N SER A 85 11.77 -4.93 26.10
CA SER A 85 11.26 -3.58 25.82
C SER A 85 9.80 -3.61 25.36
N HIS A 86 9.44 -4.59 24.54
CA HIS A 86 8.07 -4.81 24.09
C HIS A 86 7.13 -5.13 25.27
N GLN A 87 7.52 -6.06 26.15
CA GLN A 87 6.74 -6.41 27.35
C GLN A 87 6.54 -5.21 28.27
N ALA A 88 7.59 -4.43 28.53
CA ALA A 88 7.48 -3.22 29.34
C ALA A 88 6.49 -2.20 28.74
N ARG A 89 6.46 -2.08 27.40
CA ARG A 89 5.52 -1.23 26.68
C ARG A 89 4.08 -1.75 26.80
N LEU A 90 3.87 -3.06 26.69
CA LEU A 90 2.54 -3.66 26.85
C LEU A 90 1.98 -3.42 28.25
N LEU A 91 2.80 -3.56 29.30
CA LEU A 91 2.38 -3.27 30.68
C LEU A 91 2.01 -1.79 30.87
N ALA A 92 2.74 -0.87 30.23
CA ALA A 92 2.41 0.55 30.26
C ALA A 92 1.07 0.84 29.56
N ILE A 93 0.82 0.20 28.41
CA ILE A 93 -0.45 0.30 27.68
C ILE A 93 -1.59 -0.27 28.52
N ASP A 94 -1.38 -1.41 29.16
CA ASP A 94 -2.38 -2.07 29.99
C ASP A 94 -2.79 -1.19 31.18
N LYS A 95 -1.79 -0.64 31.88
CA LYS A 95 -2.01 0.32 32.97
C LYS A 95 -2.77 1.56 32.51
N ALA A 96 -2.43 2.09 31.32
CA ALA A 96 -3.09 3.27 30.75
C ALA A 96 -4.50 2.97 30.23
N SER A 97 -4.76 1.72 29.83
CA SER A 97 -6.02 1.27 29.23
C SER A 97 -6.92 0.55 30.24
N ASN A 98 -6.61 0.63 31.54
CA ASN A 98 -7.36 -0.03 32.61
C ASN A 98 -7.59 -1.53 32.38
N GLY A 99 -6.56 -2.26 31.93
CA GLY A 99 -6.66 -3.72 31.74
C GLY A 99 -7.22 -4.16 30.38
N GLN A 100 -7.30 -3.27 29.39
CA GLN A 100 -7.85 -3.55 28.05
C GLN A 100 -6.76 -3.78 26.98
N CYS A 101 -5.58 -4.25 27.38
CA CYS A 101 -4.52 -4.55 26.42
C CYS A 101 -4.80 -5.87 25.69
N VAL A 102 -5.30 -5.77 24.45
CA VAL A 102 -5.71 -6.93 23.63
C VAL A 102 -4.57 -7.95 23.43
N TRP A 103 -3.33 -7.48 23.30
CA TRP A 103 -2.18 -8.35 23.11
C TRP A 103 -1.97 -9.31 24.30
N LEU A 104 -2.05 -8.79 25.53
CA LEU A 104 -1.92 -9.60 26.74
C LEU A 104 -3.12 -10.55 26.92
N THR A 105 -4.34 -10.10 26.58
CA THR A 105 -5.53 -10.96 26.69
C THR A 105 -5.53 -12.14 25.70
N ILE A 106 -4.87 -12.01 24.55
CA ILE A 106 -4.74 -13.09 23.57
C ILE A 106 -3.71 -14.12 24.06
N GLU A 107 -2.57 -13.65 24.62
CA GLU A 107 -1.55 -14.54 25.20
C GLU A 107 -2.11 -15.38 26.38
N ASP A 108 -2.99 -14.79 27.20
CA ASP A 108 -3.67 -15.52 28.28
C ASP A 108 -4.65 -16.60 27.78
N ASN A 109 -5.21 -16.45 26.57
CA ASN A 109 -6.22 -17.36 26.01
C ASN A 109 -5.62 -18.50 25.17
N ASP A 110 -4.36 -18.37 24.73
CA ASP A 110 -3.60 -19.41 24.03
C ASP A 110 -2.77 -20.30 24.98
N SER A 111 -2.93 -20.15 26.30
CA SER A 111 -2.38 -21.03 27.35
C SER A 111 -3.39 -22.07 27.84
#